data_AF-A0A535TZK4-F1
#
_entry.id   AF-A0A535TZK4-F1
#
_cell.length_a   1.000
_cell.length_b   1.000
_cell.length_c   1.000
_cell.angle_alpha   90.00
_cell.angle_beta   90.00
_cell.angle_gamma   90.00
#
_symmetry.space_group_name_H-M   'P 1'
#
loop_
_entity.id
_entity.type
_entity.pdbx_description
1 polymer ?
#
loop_
_entity_poly.entity_id
_entity_poly.type
_entity_poly.pdbx_seq_one_letter_code
_entity_poly.pdbx_strand_id
1 'polypeptide(L)'
;MVALGGGGFSDGGAWSRLDDYMLSLASKPRPRICFLPTAGGDTDSYVATFYRAFSPRECQPSDLALFRRTVVDLGAFLLEQDVIYVGGGNTANMLAIWRTHGVDRILRDAWEQGIVLAGVSAGAICWFEASVTDSFGLGLAGMRDGLGLLAGSACPHYSSEERRRPVYRQLVGSGFPPGYAIDDQVGLHFIDGRLAEVVSAADGRSAYEVKLEGAAVRERPLTPRSLS
;
A
#
# COMPACT_ATOMS: atom_id res chain seq x y z
N MET A 1 0.59 10.15 -0.98
CA MET A 1 0.74 8.69 -0.72
C MET A 1 -0.60 8.00 -0.87
N VAL A 2 -0.65 6.79 -1.46
CA VAL A 2 -1.89 6.04 -1.69
C VAL A 2 -1.80 4.63 -1.10
N ALA A 3 -2.71 4.27 -0.20
CA ALA A 3 -2.80 2.94 0.39
C ALA A 3 -4.04 2.21 -0.14
N LEU A 4 -3.86 1.10 -0.85
CA LEU A 4 -4.92 0.32 -1.50
C LEU A 4 -5.23 -0.96 -0.71
N GLY A 5 -6.49 -1.16 -0.33
CA GLY A 5 -6.90 -2.32 0.46
C GLY A 5 -6.70 -3.66 -0.26
N GLY A 6 -6.85 -3.63 -1.58
CA GLY A 6 -6.68 -4.70 -2.56
C GLY A 6 -7.04 -4.13 -3.93
N GLY A 7 -6.81 -4.85 -5.02
CA GLY A 7 -7.04 -4.29 -6.36
C GLY A 7 -5.77 -3.86 -7.09
N GLY A 8 -5.91 -2.78 -7.86
CA GLY A 8 -4.88 -2.36 -8.81
C GLY A 8 -4.60 -3.44 -9.87
N PHE A 9 -3.40 -3.40 -10.44
CA PHE A 9 -2.93 -4.40 -11.39
C PHE A 9 -2.77 -5.82 -10.78
N SER A 10 -2.71 -5.94 -9.46
CA SER A 10 -2.52 -7.25 -8.79
C SER A 10 -3.75 -8.17 -8.85
N ASP A 11 -4.94 -7.65 -9.15
CA ASP A 11 -6.17 -8.46 -9.23
C ASP A 11 -6.33 -9.19 -10.58
N GLY A 12 -5.27 -9.28 -11.38
CA GLY A 12 -5.25 -10.06 -12.63
C GLY A 12 -6.02 -9.43 -13.80
N GLY A 13 -6.60 -8.24 -13.60
CA GLY A 13 -7.20 -7.43 -14.66
C GLY A 13 -6.16 -6.61 -15.43
N ALA A 14 -6.34 -6.47 -16.75
CA ALA A 14 -5.45 -5.66 -17.59
C ALA A 14 -5.57 -4.14 -17.33
N TRP A 15 -6.65 -3.69 -16.69
CA TRP A 15 -6.92 -2.27 -16.48
C TRP A 15 -7.57 -2.04 -15.11
N SER A 16 -7.08 -1.03 -14.38
CA SER A 16 -7.59 -0.64 -13.06
C SER A 16 -7.62 0.87 -12.91
N ARG A 17 -8.79 1.40 -12.51
CA ARG A 17 -8.97 2.83 -12.24
C ARG A 17 -8.11 3.32 -11.06
N LEU A 18 -7.76 2.45 -10.12
CA LEU A 18 -6.87 2.80 -9.01
C LEU A 18 -5.46 3.08 -9.51
N ASP A 19 -4.98 2.30 -10.48
CA ASP A 19 -3.65 2.51 -11.07
C ASP A 19 -3.62 3.83 -11.86
N ASP A 20 -4.69 4.16 -12.59
CA ASP A 20 -4.84 5.46 -13.27
C ASP A 20 -4.89 6.63 -12.31
N TYR A 21 -5.66 6.50 -11.23
CA TYR A 21 -5.74 7.52 -10.20
C TYR A 21 -4.35 7.80 -9.62
N MET A 22 -3.62 6.75 -9.23
CA MET A 22 -2.25 6.87 -8.72
C MET A 22 -1.32 7.58 -9.71
N LEU A 23 -1.34 7.21 -10.99
CA LEU A 23 -0.51 7.87 -12.01
C LEU A 23 -0.87 9.35 -12.17
N SER A 24 -2.15 9.70 -12.08
CA SER A 24 -2.60 11.10 -12.20
C SER A 24 -2.18 12.01 -11.05
N LEU A 25 -1.68 11.45 -9.94
CA LEU A 25 -1.09 12.22 -8.84
C LEU A 25 0.33 12.70 -9.16
N ALA A 26 1.00 12.12 -10.15
CA ALA A 26 2.31 12.58 -10.58
C ALA A 26 2.19 13.90 -11.36
N SER A 27 3.16 14.79 -11.19
CA SER A 27 3.17 16.11 -11.82
C SER A 27 3.47 16.09 -13.33
N LYS A 28 4.00 14.98 -13.85
CA LYS A 28 4.45 14.84 -15.23
C LYS A 28 3.40 14.11 -16.08
N PRO A 29 3.20 14.50 -17.35
CA PRO A 29 2.28 13.79 -18.26
C PRO A 29 2.65 12.34 -18.52
N ARG A 30 3.95 12.01 -18.48
CA ARG A 30 4.46 10.64 -18.67
C ARG A 30 5.39 10.25 -17.51
N PRO A 31 4.84 9.93 -16.33
CA PRO A 31 5.63 9.72 -15.12
C PRO A 31 6.48 8.45 -15.20
N ARG A 32 7.65 8.48 -14.55
CA ARG A 32 8.47 7.31 -14.24
C ARG A 32 7.83 6.60 -13.05
N ILE A 33 7.52 5.32 -13.21
CA ILE A 33 6.96 4.49 -12.15
C ILE A 33 7.87 3.30 -11.90
N CYS A 34 8.22 3.09 -10.63
CA CYS A 34 8.98 1.93 -10.19
C CYS A 34 8.13 1.00 -9.33
N PHE A 35 8.11 -0.27 -9.69
CA PHE A 35 7.48 -1.32 -8.90
C PHE A 35 8.46 -1.97 -7.92
N LEU A 36 8.05 -2.13 -6.65
CA LEU A 36 8.76 -2.88 -5.62
C LEU A 36 8.05 -4.21 -5.34
N PRO A 37 8.49 -5.33 -5.95
CA PRO A 37 7.87 -6.65 -5.79
C PRO A 37 8.29 -7.40 -4.52
N THR A 38 9.06 -6.77 -3.63
CA THR A 38 9.75 -7.46 -2.51
C THR A 38 8.82 -8.23 -1.58
N ALA A 39 7.60 -7.72 -1.31
CA ALA A 39 6.61 -8.46 -0.51
C ALA A 39 6.20 -9.79 -1.16
N GLY A 40 6.14 -9.83 -2.49
CA GLY A 40 5.85 -11.03 -3.26
C GLY A 40 7.08 -11.89 -3.56
N GLY A 41 8.23 -11.60 -2.93
CA GLY A 41 9.47 -12.35 -3.11
C GLY A 41 10.15 -12.13 -4.46
N ASP A 42 9.94 -10.98 -5.11
CA ASP A 42 10.53 -10.63 -6.42
C ASP A 42 10.26 -11.69 -7.51
N THR A 43 9.04 -12.23 -7.53
CA THR A 43 8.64 -13.25 -8.51
C THR A 43 8.52 -12.65 -9.92
N ASP A 44 9.08 -13.35 -10.91
CA ASP A 44 9.03 -12.92 -12.32
C ASP A 44 7.59 -12.77 -12.82
N SER A 45 6.67 -13.61 -12.35
CA SER A 45 5.26 -13.51 -12.70
C SER A 45 4.63 -12.21 -12.22
N TYR A 46 4.94 -11.77 -10.99
CA TYR A 46 4.36 -10.54 -10.46
C TYR A 46 4.91 -9.30 -11.18
N VAL A 47 6.22 -9.30 -11.45
CA VAL A 47 6.87 -8.26 -12.27
C VAL A 47 6.28 -8.24 -13.68
N ALA A 48 6.08 -9.40 -14.31
CA ALA A 48 5.44 -9.47 -15.63
C ALA A 48 4.01 -8.93 -15.62
N THR A 49 3.22 -9.19 -14.57
CA THR A 49 1.87 -8.63 -14.42
C THR A 49 1.91 -7.10 -14.32
N PHE A 50 2.87 -6.54 -13.57
CA PHE A 50 3.09 -5.09 -13.52
C PHE A 50 3.36 -4.52 -14.93
N TYR A 51 4.32 -5.07 -15.67
CA TYR A 51 4.61 -4.57 -17.02
C TYR A 51 3.44 -4.73 -18.00
N ARG A 52 2.64 -5.80 -17.90
CA ARG A 52 1.43 -5.96 -18.72
C ARG A 52 0.41 -4.85 -18.46
N ALA A 53 0.27 -4.42 -17.21
CA ALA A 53 -0.68 -3.39 -16.84
C ALA A 53 -0.18 -1.97 -17.14
N PHE A 54 1.12 -1.69 -16.99
CA PHE A 54 1.65 -0.33 -17.08
C PHE A 54 2.30 0.01 -18.42
N SER A 55 2.79 -0.96 -19.21
CA SER A 55 3.39 -0.66 -20.53
C SER A 55 2.40 -0.03 -21.53
N PRO A 56 1.09 -0.37 -21.53
CA PRO A 56 0.12 0.31 -22.40
C PRO A 56 -0.28 1.72 -21.93
N ARG A 57 0.08 2.12 -20.70
CA ARG A 57 -0.26 3.43 -20.14
C ARG A 57 0.76 4.47 -20.54
N GLU A 58 0.39 5.75 -20.48
CA GLU A 58 1.30 6.87 -20.73
C GLU A 58 2.28 7.06 -19.55
N CYS A 59 3.17 6.10 -19.33
CA CYS A 59 4.19 6.15 -18.27
C CYS A 59 5.52 5.54 -18.73
N GLN A 60 6.50 5.48 -17.83
CA GLN A 60 7.77 4.76 -18.02
C GLN A 60 7.92 3.74 -16.89
N PRO A 61 7.50 2.47 -17.10
CA PRO A 61 7.58 1.45 -16.06
C PRO A 61 9.01 0.94 -15.87
N SER A 62 9.34 0.69 -14.61
CA SER A 62 10.55 0.02 -14.15
C SER A 62 10.23 -0.82 -12.91
N ASP A 63 11.12 -1.71 -12.50
CA ASP A 63 11.01 -2.46 -11.26
C ASP A 63 12.36 -2.49 -10.52
N LEU A 64 12.30 -2.74 -9.22
CA LEU A 64 13.48 -2.96 -8.39
C LEU A 64 13.31 -4.24 -7.57
N ALA A 65 13.86 -5.34 -8.08
CA ALA A 65 14.09 -6.55 -7.30
C ALA A 65 15.33 -6.42 -6.40
N LEU A 66 15.26 -6.96 -5.19
CA LEU A 66 16.35 -7.02 -4.21
C LEU A 66 16.98 -8.42 -4.12
N PHE A 67 16.21 -9.49 -4.34
CA PHE A 67 16.72 -10.87 -4.38
C PHE A 67 17.55 -11.17 -5.64
N ARG A 68 17.26 -10.49 -6.74
CA ARG A 68 17.99 -10.57 -8.02
C ARG A 68 18.38 -9.19 -8.50
N ARG A 69 19.04 -8.44 -7.61
CA ARG A 69 19.34 -7.02 -7.79
C ARG A 69 20.27 -6.78 -8.99
N THR A 70 19.83 -5.89 -9.88
CA THR A 70 20.62 -5.37 -11.03
C THR A 70 21.01 -3.90 -10.87
N VAL A 71 20.32 -3.16 -9.99
CA VAL A 71 20.60 -1.76 -9.67
C VAL A 71 21.68 -1.65 -8.59
N VAL A 72 22.73 -0.86 -8.84
CA VAL A 72 23.83 -0.67 -7.90
C VAL A 72 23.51 0.42 -6.88
N ASP A 73 23.13 1.60 -7.36
CA ASP A 73 22.74 2.74 -6.52
C ASP A 73 21.22 2.80 -6.37
N LEU A 74 20.73 2.26 -5.25
CA LEU A 74 19.31 2.22 -4.94
C LEU A 74 18.72 3.62 -4.71
N GLY A 75 19.51 4.51 -4.09
CA GLY A 75 19.07 5.87 -3.76
C GLY A 75 18.87 6.69 -5.02
N ALA A 76 19.90 6.74 -5.87
CA ALA A 76 19.80 7.42 -7.17
C ALA A 76 18.64 6.87 -8.01
N PHE A 77 18.50 5.54 -8.07
CA PHE A 77 17.45 4.92 -8.88
C PHE A 77 16.03 5.23 -8.38
N LEU A 78 15.77 5.13 -7.08
CA LEU A 78 14.43 5.35 -6.53
C LEU A 78 14.07 6.83 -6.45
N LEU A 79 15.02 7.72 -6.17
CA LEU A 79 14.77 9.17 -6.09
C LEU A 79 14.58 9.82 -7.48
N GLU A 80 14.91 9.12 -8.56
CA GLU A 80 14.58 9.54 -9.93
C GLU A 80 13.14 9.23 -10.37
N GLN A 81 12.36 8.52 -9.55
CA GLN A 81 11.01 8.11 -9.90
C GLN A 81 9.99 9.20 -9.59
N ASP A 82 8.88 9.22 -10.32
CA ASP A 82 7.74 10.08 -10.02
C ASP A 82 6.70 9.34 -9.17
N VAL A 83 6.64 8.02 -9.32
CA VAL A 83 5.77 7.11 -8.57
C VAL A 83 6.56 5.87 -8.13
N ILE A 84 6.41 5.46 -6.88
CA ILE A 84 6.90 4.17 -6.38
C ILE A 84 5.71 3.35 -5.92
N TYR A 85 5.51 2.19 -6.53
CA TYR A 85 4.38 1.30 -6.26
C TYR A 85 4.86 0.00 -5.60
N VAL A 86 4.39 -0.27 -4.39
CA VAL A 86 4.75 -1.46 -3.61
C VAL A 86 3.68 -2.54 -3.74
N GLY A 87 4.12 -3.75 -4.08
CA GLY A 87 3.25 -4.91 -4.24
C GLY A 87 2.75 -5.52 -2.92
N GLY A 88 1.78 -6.42 -3.04
CA GLY A 88 1.29 -7.28 -1.96
C GLY A 88 2.21 -8.46 -1.66
N GLY A 89 1.93 -9.19 -0.57
CA GLY A 89 2.67 -10.38 -0.14
C GLY A 89 3.00 -10.34 1.36
N ASN A 90 4.20 -10.77 1.74
CA ASN A 90 4.61 -10.81 3.14
C ASN A 90 5.23 -9.47 3.59
N THR A 91 4.50 -8.73 4.44
CA THR A 91 4.90 -7.41 4.92
C THR A 91 6.14 -7.44 5.81
N ALA A 92 6.22 -8.40 6.74
CA ALA A 92 7.34 -8.49 7.68
C ALA A 92 8.66 -8.81 6.96
N ASN A 93 8.64 -9.77 6.03
CA ASN A 93 9.82 -10.12 5.23
C ASN A 93 10.28 -8.95 4.36
N MET A 94 9.33 -8.29 3.68
CA MET A 94 9.64 -7.09 2.88
C MET A 94 10.36 -6.04 3.71
N LEU A 95 9.82 -5.68 4.88
CA LEU A 95 10.40 -4.65 5.75
C LEU A 95 11.78 -5.04 6.29
N ALA A 96 11.97 -6.32 6.65
CA ALA A 96 13.28 -6.82 7.07
C ALA A 96 14.34 -6.70 5.97
N ILE A 97 13.97 -7.05 4.73
CA ILE A 97 14.84 -6.93 3.56
C ILE A 97 15.12 -5.45 3.26
N TRP A 98 14.10 -4.60 3.26
CA TRP A 98 14.27 -3.18 3.00
C TRP A 98 15.22 -2.51 3.97
N ARG A 99 15.09 -2.79 5.28
CA ARG A 99 16.00 -2.27 6.30
C ARG A 99 17.44 -2.76 6.11
N THR A 100 17.60 -4.02 5.68
CA THR A 100 18.92 -4.58 5.34
C THR A 100 19.57 -3.83 4.18
N HIS A 101 18.77 -3.43 3.18
CA HIS A 101 19.25 -2.73 1.98
C HIS A 101 19.17 -1.20 2.06
N GLY A 102 18.62 -0.63 3.13
CA GLY A 102 18.41 0.81 3.30
C GLY A 102 17.27 1.41 2.47
N VAL A 103 16.39 0.58 1.89
CA VAL A 103 15.24 1.03 1.09
C VAL A 103 14.22 1.76 1.95
N ASP A 104 14.08 1.38 3.22
CA ASP A 104 13.22 2.05 4.20
C ASP A 104 13.54 3.55 4.34
N ARG A 105 14.84 3.89 4.40
CA ARG A 105 15.32 5.28 4.48
C ARG A 105 15.13 6.00 3.15
N ILE A 106 15.45 5.36 2.03
CA ILE A 106 15.26 5.94 0.70
C ILE A 106 13.78 6.25 0.42
N LEU A 107 12.85 5.40 0.86
CA LEU A 107 11.41 5.66 0.71
C LEU A 107 10.94 6.85 1.56
N ARG A 108 11.54 7.07 2.74
CA ARG A 108 11.30 8.29 3.52
C ARG A 108 11.78 9.53 2.76
N ASP A 109 13.01 9.49 2.24
CA ASP A 109 13.55 10.59 1.43
C ASP A 109 12.70 10.86 0.18
N ALA A 110 12.22 9.80 -0.49
CA ALA A 110 11.33 9.90 -1.63
C ALA A 110 10.01 10.58 -1.27
N TRP A 111 9.41 10.21 -0.14
CA TRP A 111 8.18 10.83 0.36
C TRP A 111 8.37 12.31 0.66
N GLU A 112 9.47 12.67 1.32
CA GLU A 112 9.81 14.06 1.66
C GLU A 112 10.09 14.93 0.41
N GLN A 113 10.54 14.31 -0.68
CA GLN A 113 10.72 14.96 -1.99
C GLN A 113 9.43 15.04 -2.83
N GLY A 114 8.30 14.57 -2.31
CA GLY A 114 7.01 14.62 -3.00
C GLY A 114 6.81 13.53 -4.06
N ILE A 115 7.66 12.49 -4.09
CA ILE A 115 7.43 11.32 -4.94
C ILE A 115 6.17 10.60 -4.48
N VAL A 116 5.31 10.22 -5.42
CA VAL A 116 4.06 9.53 -5.10
C VAL A 116 4.38 8.10 -4.65
N LEU A 117 4.28 7.86 -3.34
CA LEU A 117 4.32 6.50 -2.79
C LEU A 117 2.93 5.87 -2.85
N ALA A 118 2.85 4.67 -3.40
CA ALA A 118 1.64 3.88 -3.44
C ALA A 118 1.91 2.43 -3.05
N GLY A 119 0.90 1.73 -2.56
CA GLY A 119 1.03 0.30 -2.30
C GLY A 119 -0.30 -0.39 -2.13
N VAL A 120 -0.30 -1.69 -2.41
CA VAL A 120 -1.47 -2.57 -2.31
C VAL A 120 -1.24 -3.65 -1.27
N SER A 121 -2.25 -3.96 -0.46
CA SER A 121 -2.18 -5.01 0.56
C SER A 121 -0.98 -4.79 1.51
N ALA A 122 0.04 -5.66 1.51
CA ALA A 122 1.29 -5.46 2.24
C ALA A 122 1.95 -4.10 1.97
N GLY A 123 1.97 -3.66 0.71
CA GLY A 123 2.47 -2.35 0.33
C GLY A 123 1.60 -1.19 0.83
N ALA A 124 0.30 -1.41 1.05
CA ALA A 124 -0.58 -0.38 1.59
C ALA A 124 -0.34 -0.17 3.09
N ILE A 125 -0.13 -1.27 3.82
CA ILE A 125 -0.02 -1.24 5.28
C ILE A 125 1.39 -0.98 5.80
N CYS A 126 2.42 -1.11 4.95
CA CYS A 126 3.81 -0.88 5.38
C CYS A 126 4.09 0.58 5.73
N TRP A 127 3.29 1.53 5.24
CA TRP A 127 3.45 2.96 5.51
C TRP A 127 3.11 3.37 6.94
N PHE A 128 2.23 2.62 7.60
CA PHE A 128 1.71 2.95 8.92
C PHE A 128 2.69 2.56 10.03
N GLU A 129 2.49 3.08 11.25
CA GLU A 129 3.24 2.64 12.43
C GLU A 129 2.95 1.17 12.78
N ALA A 130 1.70 0.75 12.58
CA ALA A 130 1.25 -0.60 12.86
C ALA A 130 0.28 -1.14 11.79
N SER A 131 0.14 -2.46 11.71
CA SER A 131 -0.72 -3.10 10.70
C SER A 131 -1.27 -4.45 11.12
N VAL A 132 -2.38 -4.85 10.52
CA VAL A 132 -2.92 -6.21 10.59
C VAL A 132 -2.35 -7.01 9.42
N THR A 133 -1.64 -8.10 9.72
CA THR A 133 -0.92 -8.90 8.72
C THR A 133 -0.97 -10.39 9.04
N ASP A 134 -0.82 -11.23 8.02
CA ASP A 134 -0.63 -12.68 8.08
C ASP A 134 0.86 -13.08 7.94
N SER A 135 1.78 -12.13 8.06
CA SER A 135 3.21 -12.36 7.80
C SER A 135 3.87 -13.44 8.69
N PHE A 136 3.29 -13.78 9.84
CA PHE A 136 3.88 -14.64 10.87
C PHE A 136 3.24 -16.03 10.98
N GLY A 137 2.36 -16.42 10.05
CA GLY A 137 1.75 -17.74 10.04
C GLY A 137 0.41 -17.76 9.28
N LEU A 138 -0.39 -18.80 9.51
CA LEU A 138 -1.69 -18.96 8.85
C LEU A 138 -2.80 -18.04 9.42
N GLY A 139 -2.50 -17.29 10.48
CA GLY A 139 -3.44 -16.41 11.16
C GLY A 139 -3.02 -14.94 11.08
N LEU A 140 -4.00 -14.06 11.26
CA LEU A 140 -3.77 -12.62 11.35
C LEU A 140 -3.21 -12.21 12.71
N ALA A 141 -2.24 -11.31 12.70
CA ALA A 141 -1.61 -10.71 13.86
C ALA A 141 -1.48 -9.19 13.69
N GLY A 142 -1.35 -8.48 14.81
CA GLY A 142 -0.96 -7.08 14.82
C GLY A 142 0.56 -6.95 14.80
N MET A 143 1.11 -6.19 13.86
CA MET A 143 2.52 -5.84 13.77
C MET A 143 2.69 -4.36 14.09
N ARG A 144 3.61 -3.99 14.99
CA ARG A 144 3.91 -2.59 15.40
C ARG A 144 5.30 -2.16 14.91
N ASP A 145 5.60 -2.50 13.66
CA ASP A 145 6.93 -2.35 13.09
C ASP A 145 6.84 -1.97 11.61
N GLY A 146 5.90 -1.10 11.24
CA GLY A 146 5.88 -0.52 9.89
C GLY A 146 6.91 0.60 9.72
N LEU A 147 6.88 1.31 8.60
CA LEU A 147 7.80 2.41 8.32
C LEU A 147 7.49 3.68 9.12
N GLY A 148 6.26 3.79 9.65
CA GLY A 148 5.84 4.95 10.46
C GLY A 148 5.90 6.27 9.67
N LEU A 149 5.57 6.23 8.38
CA LEU A 149 5.33 7.44 7.58
C LEU A 149 3.92 8.00 7.84
N LEU A 150 2.97 7.11 8.14
CA LEU A 150 1.61 7.44 8.55
C LEU A 150 1.37 6.98 9.99
N ALA A 151 0.73 7.83 10.78
CA ALA A 151 0.39 7.50 12.16
C ALA A 151 -0.74 6.45 12.26
N GLY A 152 -0.77 5.71 13.35
CA GLY A 152 -1.82 4.74 13.64
C GLY A 152 -1.62 3.41 12.90
N SER A 153 -2.72 2.74 12.56
CA SER A 153 -2.65 1.42 11.93
C SER A 153 -3.52 1.22 10.70
N ALA A 154 -3.24 0.16 9.94
CA ALA A 154 -4.03 -0.20 8.77
C ALA A 154 -4.37 -1.71 8.68
N CYS A 155 -5.54 -2.01 8.14
CA CYS A 155 -6.01 -3.36 7.84
C CYS A 155 -6.51 -3.41 6.38
N PRO A 156 -5.86 -4.17 5.47
CA PRO A 156 -6.29 -4.31 4.08
C PRO A 156 -7.36 -5.41 3.96
N HIS A 157 -7.85 -5.65 2.74
CA HIS A 157 -8.78 -6.74 2.40
C HIS A 157 -10.03 -6.82 3.29
N TYR A 158 -10.51 -5.68 3.79
CA TYR A 158 -11.50 -5.66 4.87
C TYR A 158 -12.86 -6.21 4.45
N SER A 159 -13.15 -6.18 3.15
CA SER A 159 -14.38 -6.70 2.56
C SER A 159 -14.32 -8.14 2.06
N SER A 160 -13.12 -8.68 1.82
CA SER A 160 -12.93 -9.98 1.12
C SER A 160 -12.37 -11.06 2.04
N GLU A 161 -11.59 -10.69 3.05
CA GLU A 161 -11.06 -11.60 4.05
C GLU A 161 -11.84 -11.47 5.36
N GLU A 162 -12.84 -12.34 5.56
CA GLU A 162 -13.80 -12.27 6.69
C GLU A 162 -13.15 -12.16 8.08
N ARG A 163 -11.92 -12.67 8.24
CA ARG A 163 -11.18 -12.63 9.51
C ARG A 163 -10.56 -11.26 9.80
N ARG A 164 -10.33 -10.40 8.80
CA ARG A 164 -9.69 -9.07 8.97
C ARG A 164 -10.51 -8.19 9.92
N ARG A 165 -11.83 -8.11 9.69
CA ARG A 165 -12.76 -7.30 10.50
C ARG A 165 -12.78 -7.66 11.99
N PRO A 166 -13.10 -8.90 12.40
CA PRO A 166 -13.10 -9.25 13.82
C PRO A 166 -11.72 -9.16 14.47
N VAL A 167 -10.63 -9.55 13.77
CA VAL A 167 -9.27 -9.47 14.32
C VAL A 167 -8.85 -8.03 14.55
N TYR A 168 -9.08 -7.14 13.58
CA TYR A 168 -8.68 -5.75 13.73
C TYR A 168 -9.44 -5.07 14.89
N ARG A 169 -10.76 -5.34 15.00
CA ARG A 169 -11.55 -4.87 16.14
C ARG A 169 -11.00 -5.38 17.47
N GLN A 170 -10.68 -6.67 17.56
CA GLN A 170 -10.11 -7.25 18.78
C GLN A 170 -8.77 -6.59 19.17
N LEU A 171 -7.88 -6.40 18.19
CA LEU A 171 -6.59 -5.74 18.40
C LEU A 171 -6.78 -4.32 18.94
N VAL A 172 -7.61 -3.49 18.28
CA VAL A 172 -7.88 -2.11 18.72
C VAL A 172 -8.51 -2.09 20.11
N GLY A 173 -9.46 -3.00 20.39
CA GLY A 173 -10.06 -3.15 21.71
C GLY A 173 -9.07 -3.57 22.81
N SER A 174 -7.94 -4.14 22.43
CA SER A 174 -6.86 -4.59 23.32
C SER A 174 -5.67 -3.62 23.36
N GLY A 175 -5.84 -2.39 22.86
CA GLY A 175 -4.82 -1.33 22.91
C GLY A 175 -3.93 -1.22 21.67
N PHE A 176 -4.27 -1.88 20.56
CA PHE A 176 -3.64 -1.61 19.26
C PHE A 176 -3.97 -0.20 18.76
N PRO A 177 -3.06 0.50 18.05
CA PRO A 177 -3.32 1.87 17.62
C PRO A 177 -4.57 1.93 16.73
N PRO A 178 -5.44 2.94 16.88
CA PRO A 178 -6.54 3.15 15.96
C PRO A 178 -6.02 3.47 14.56
N GLY A 179 -6.89 3.40 13.56
CA GLY A 179 -6.49 3.72 12.19
C GLY A 179 -7.54 3.33 11.18
N TYR A 180 -7.11 2.78 10.04
CA TYR A 180 -7.97 2.58 8.88
C TYR A 180 -8.15 1.11 8.52
N ALA A 181 -9.37 0.75 8.13
CA ALA A 181 -9.65 -0.50 7.45
C ALA A 181 -10.06 -0.21 6.01
N ILE A 182 -9.54 -0.96 5.06
CA ILE A 182 -9.64 -0.63 3.63
C ILE A 182 -10.21 -1.84 2.90
N ASP A 183 -11.38 -1.68 2.28
CA ASP A 183 -11.95 -2.71 1.40
C ASP A 183 -11.07 -2.90 0.15
N ASP A 184 -11.26 -4.02 -0.53
CA ASP A 184 -10.69 -4.19 -1.87
C ASP A 184 -11.29 -3.15 -2.83
N GLN A 185 -10.50 -2.74 -3.82
CA GLN A 185 -10.87 -1.71 -4.80
C GLN A 185 -11.08 -0.31 -4.18
N VAL A 186 -10.57 -0.08 -2.96
CA VAL A 186 -10.58 1.22 -2.29
C VAL A 186 -9.16 1.70 -2.01
N GLY A 187 -8.93 2.99 -2.23
CA GLY A 187 -7.68 3.68 -1.94
C GLY A 187 -7.86 4.82 -0.94
N LEU A 188 -6.94 4.92 0.01
CA LEU A 188 -6.77 6.08 0.88
C LEU A 188 -5.67 6.97 0.33
N HIS A 189 -5.99 8.22 0.00
CA HIS A 189 -5.01 9.21 -0.45
C HIS A 189 -4.65 10.16 0.69
N PHE A 190 -3.37 10.17 1.05
CA PHE A 190 -2.78 11.04 2.06
C PHE A 190 -1.91 12.14 1.44
N ILE A 191 -2.07 13.35 1.96
CA ILE A 191 -1.23 14.53 1.69
C ILE A 191 -0.68 15.01 3.04
N ASP A 192 0.64 15.17 3.13
CA ASP A 192 1.35 15.59 4.36
C ASP A 192 0.96 14.76 5.61
N GLY A 193 0.83 13.45 5.43
CA GLY A 193 0.48 12.50 6.49
C GLY A 193 -1.00 12.54 6.93
N ARG A 194 -1.84 13.36 6.29
CA ARG A 194 -3.27 13.50 6.60
C ARG A 194 -4.11 12.90 5.49
N LEU A 195 -5.17 12.18 5.87
CA LEU A 195 -6.12 11.63 4.90
C LEU A 195 -6.83 12.78 4.18
N ALA A 196 -6.58 12.91 2.87
CA ALA A 196 -7.16 13.93 2.02
C ALA A 196 -8.43 13.41 1.34
N GLU A 197 -8.41 12.16 0.87
CA GLU A 197 -9.51 11.59 0.09
C GLU A 197 -9.57 10.06 0.22
N VAL A 198 -10.79 9.52 0.11
CA VAL A 198 -11.02 8.09 -0.12
C VAL A 198 -11.57 7.92 -1.54
N VAL A 199 -10.99 7.03 -2.33
CA VAL A 199 -11.43 6.73 -3.70
C VAL A 199 -11.81 5.27 -3.84
N SER A 200 -12.73 4.96 -4.75
CA SER A 200 -13.12 3.59 -5.03
C SER A 200 -13.27 3.31 -6.52
N ALA A 201 -12.81 2.14 -6.96
CA ALA A 201 -13.02 1.62 -8.30
C ALA A 201 -14.24 0.67 -8.39
N ALA A 202 -14.96 0.42 -7.29
CA ALA A 202 -16.08 -0.50 -7.26
C ALA A 202 -17.24 0.02 -6.39
N ASP A 203 -18.47 -0.19 -6.85
CA ASP A 203 -19.66 0.26 -6.12
C ASP A 203 -19.82 -0.48 -4.78
N GLY A 204 -20.25 0.25 -3.76
CA GLY A 204 -20.54 -0.30 -2.44
C GLY A 204 -19.31 -0.70 -1.61
N ARG A 205 -18.09 -0.41 -2.07
CA ARG A 205 -16.85 -0.58 -1.29
C ARG A 205 -16.51 0.71 -0.55
N SER A 206 -15.91 0.61 0.63
CA SER A 206 -15.58 1.77 1.47
C SER A 206 -14.28 1.55 2.26
N ALA A 207 -13.89 2.57 3.01
CA ALA A 207 -12.90 2.45 4.05
C ALA A 207 -13.52 2.87 5.38
N TYR A 208 -12.92 2.47 6.49
CA TYR A 208 -13.45 2.70 7.82
C TYR A 208 -12.36 3.28 8.70
N GLU A 209 -12.69 4.32 9.46
CA GLU A 209 -11.90 4.71 10.61
C GLU A 209 -12.29 3.82 11.80
N VAL A 210 -11.32 3.09 12.35
CA VAL A 210 -11.50 2.12 13.42
C VAL A 210 -10.80 2.62 14.68
N LYS A 211 -11.57 2.79 15.76
CA LYS A 211 -11.05 3.29 17.04
C LYS A 211 -11.84 2.77 18.23
N LEU A 212 -11.19 2.77 19.39
CA LEU A 212 -11.84 2.51 20.67
C LEU A 212 -12.53 3.80 21.15
N GLU A 213 -13.84 3.75 21.37
CA GLU A 213 -14.61 4.83 21.98
C GLU A 213 -15.28 4.32 23.27
N GLY A 214 -14.81 4.80 24.41
CA GLY A 214 -15.17 4.24 25.71
C GLY A 214 -14.72 2.78 25.81
N ALA A 215 -15.67 1.86 26.01
CA ALA A 215 -15.41 0.42 26.09
C ALA A 215 -15.69 -0.34 24.78
N ALA A 216 -16.05 0.34 23.69
CA ALA A 216 -16.48 -0.30 22.45
C ALA A 216 -15.64 0.14 21.24
N VAL A 217 -15.27 -0.82 20.40
CA VAL A 217 -14.64 -0.51 19.11
C VAL A 217 -15.70 -0.08 18.10
N ARG A 218 -15.51 1.12 17.56
CA ARG A 218 -16.37 1.76 16.57
C ARG A 218 -15.66 1.80 15.22
N GLU A 219 -16.48 1.61 14.19
CA GLU A 219 -16.07 1.72 12.79
C GLU A 219 -16.91 2.82 12.18
N ARG A 220 -16.27 3.91 11.76
CA ARG A 220 -16.93 5.00 11.06
C ARG A 220 -16.65 4.84 9.56
N PRO A 221 -17.66 4.57 8.72
CA PRO A 221 -17.44 4.48 7.28
C PRO A 221 -17.00 5.84 6.73
N LEU A 222 -16.09 5.80 5.75
CA LEU A 222 -15.57 6.94 5.03
C LEU A 222 -16.14 6.90 3.62
N THR A 223 -16.86 7.95 3.23
CA THR A 223 -17.51 8.02 1.92
C THR A 223 -16.47 8.15 0.81
N PRO A 224 -16.37 7.17 -0.11
CA PRO A 224 -15.43 7.24 -1.21
C PRO A 224 -15.98 8.08 -2.36
N ARG A 225 -15.10 8.76 -3.10
CA ARG A 225 -15.40 9.23 -4.45
C ARG A 225 -15.21 8.08 -5.44
N SER A 226 -16.24 7.78 -6.22
CA SER A 226 -16.13 6.80 -7.30
C SER A 226 -15.18 7.31 -8.40
N LEU A 227 -14.26 6.44 -8.81
CA LEU A 227 -13.40 6.68 -9.96
C LEU A 227 -14.16 6.31 -11.24
N SER A 228 -14.10 7.20 -12.23
CA SER A 228 -14.70 7.05 -13.55
C SER A 228 -13.81 6.30 -14.52
#